data_AF-A0A524IYQ5-F1
#
_entry.id   AF-A0A524IYQ5-F1
#
_cell.length_a   1.000
_cell.length_b   1.000
_cell.length_c   1.000
_cell.angle_alpha   90.00
_cell.angle_beta   90.00
_cell.angle_gamma   90.00
#
_symmetry.space_group_name_H-M   'P 1'
#
loop_
_entity.id
_entity.type
_entity.pdbx_description
1 polymer ?
#
loop_
_entity_poly.entity_id
_entity_poly.type
_entity_poly.pdbx_seq_one_letter_code
_entity_poly.pdbx_strand_id
1 'polypeptide(L)' 'MRTRWIIAAILVVVGAVWIGQGLGLIRSSSFMTDDIRWALVGGGLIIAGLVVGASAVRARPNP' A
#
# COMPACT_ATOMS: atom_id res chain seq x y z
N MET A 1 1.09 9.22 -17.37
CA MET A 1 -0.10 8.82 -16.56
C MET A 1 -0.07 7.37 -16.06
N ARG A 2 0.28 6.35 -16.87
CA ARG A 2 0.25 4.93 -16.45
C ARG A 2 1.17 4.59 -15.27
N THR A 3 2.41 5.08 -15.26
CA THR A 3 3.41 4.74 -14.23
C THR A 3 2.94 5.08 -12.81
N ARG A 4 2.29 6.24 -12.60
CA ARG A 4 1.78 6.62 -11.27
C ARG A 4 0.68 5.70 -10.78
N TRP A 5 -0.19 5.22 -11.68
CA TRP A 5 -1.23 4.24 -11.33
C TRP A 5 -0.63 2.88 -10.97
N ILE A 6 0.40 2.44 -11.69
CA ILE A 6 1.12 1.21 -11.37
C ILE A 6 1.79 1.33 -9.99
N ILE A 7 2.48 2.45 -9.72
CA ILE A 7 3.10 2.70 -8.42
C ILE A 7 2.04 2.72 -7.31
N ALA A 8 0.93 3.44 -7.50
CA ALA A 8 -0.15 3.50 -6.52
C ALA A 8 -0.73 2.10 -6.23
N ALA A 9 -0.98 1.29 -7.25
CA ALA A 9 -1.49 -0.07 -7.10
C ALA A 9 -0.52 -0.96 -6.34
N ILE A 10 0.78 -0.92 -6.67
CA ILE A 10 1.81 -1.70 -5.98
C ILE A 10 1.88 -1.31 -4.50
N LEU A 11 1.93 -0.01 -4.19
CA LEU A 11 2.00 0.47 -2.81
C LEU A 11 0.80 -0.01 -1.98
N VAL A 12 -0.41 0.06 -2.55
CA VAL A 12 -1.63 -0.40 -1.86
C VAL A 12 -1.62 -1.92 -1.65
N VAL A 13 -1.27 -2.71 -2.66
CA VAL A 13 -1.25 -4.17 -2.56
C VAL A 13 -0.21 -4.64 -1.55
N VAL A 14 1.02 -4.09 -1.62
CA VAL A 14 2.08 -4.43 -0.67
C VAL A 14 1.69 -4.02 0.75
N GLY A 15 1.13 -2.82 0.92
CA GLY A 15 0.63 -2.36 2.22
C GLY A 15 -0.44 -3.28 2.80
N ALA A 16 -1.39 -3.74 1.98
CA ALA A 16 -2.43 -4.68 2.41
C ALA A 16 -1.84 -6.04 2.85
N VAL A 17 -0.84 -6.56 2.14
CA VAL A 17 -0.13 -7.79 2.54
C VAL A 17 0.56 -7.62 3.89
N TRP A 18 1.25 -6.50 4.11
CA TRP A 18 1.95 -6.25 5.37
C TRP A 18 0.99 -6.04 6.55
N ILE A 19 -0.18 -5.43 6.32
CA ILE A 19 -1.27 -5.40 7.30
C ILE A 19 -1.74 -6.81 7.63
N GLY A 20 -2.00 -7.62 6.60
CA GLY A 20 -2.41 -9.00 6.81
C GLY A 20 -1.38 -9.82 7.59
N GLN A 21 -0.09 -9.66 7.30
CA GLN A 21 1.00 -10.32 8.03
C GLN A 21 1.10 -9.82 9.48
N GLY A 22 1.16 -8.50 9.68
CA GLY A 22 1.33 -7.92 11.02
C GLY A 22 0.14 -8.15 11.96
N LEU A 23 -1.07 -8.37 11.41
CA LEU A 23 -2.25 -8.75 12.18
C LEU A 23 -2.44 -10.27 12.34
N GLY A 24 -1.53 -11.09 11.79
CA GLY A 24 -1.63 -12.55 11.86
C GLY A 24 -2.68 -13.17 10.94
N LEU A 25 -3.31 -12.37 10.07
CA LEU A 25 -4.31 -12.82 9.09
C LEU A 25 -3.65 -13.60 7.94
N ILE A 26 -2.44 -13.20 7.56
CA ILE A 26 -1.61 -13.88 6.57
C ILE A 26 -0.48 -14.57 7.32
N ARG A 27 -0.69 -15.86 7.62
CA ARG A 27 0.35 -16.68 8.24
C ARG A 27 1.45 -16.99 7.23
N SER A 28 2.65 -16.57 7.56
CA SER A 28 3.87 -16.85 6.80
C SER A 28 5.02 -17.15 7.75
N SER A 29 6.02 -17.90 7.30
CA SER A 29 7.28 -18.12 8.05
C SER A 29 8.16 -16.86 8.12
N SER A 30 7.69 -15.73 7.61
CA SER A 30 8.38 -14.44 7.66
C SER A 30 8.40 -13.87 9.07
N PHE A 31 9.47 -13.13 9.39
CA PHE A 31 9.64 -12.35 10.62
C PHE A 31 8.59 -11.22 10.80
N MET A 32 7.74 -11.02 9.81
CA MET A 32 6.73 -9.96 9.77
C MET A 32 5.37 -10.40 10.32
N THR A 33 5.16 -11.71 10.45
CA THR A 33 3.90 -12.29 10.92
C THR A 33 3.71 -12.02 12.41
N ASP A 34 2.51 -11.62 12.82
CA ASP A 34 2.14 -11.33 14.22
C ASP A 34 2.95 -10.19 14.88
N ASP A 35 3.59 -9.31 14.09
CA ASP A 35 4.21 -8.07 14.57
C ASP A 35 3.46 -6.82 14.05
N ILE A 36 2.80 -6.12 14.98
CA ILE A 36 1.98 -4.92 14.74
C ILE A 36 2.73 -3.80 14.01
N ARG A 37 4.06 -3.75 14.11
CA ARG A 37 4.87 -2.76 13.38
C ARG A 37 4.65 -2.87 11.88
N TRP A 38 4.53 -4.09 11.35
CA TRP A 38 4.28 -4.31 9.92
C TRP A 38 2.88 -3.89 9.49
N ALA A 39 1.90 -3.99 10.39
CA ALA A 39 0.57 -3.44 10.12
C ALA A 39 0.58 -1.91 10.05
N LEU A 40 1.34 -1.23 10.92
CA LEU A 40 1.50 0.22 10.87
C LEU A 40 2.23 0.67 9.60
N VAL A 41 3.32 0.00 9.24
CA VAL A 41 4.07 0.29 8.00
C VAL A 41 3.18 0.03 6.77
N GLY A 42 2.42 -1.07 6.76
CA GLY A 42 1.47 -1.37 5.70
C GLY A 42 0.38 -0.31 5.56
N GLY A 43 -0.13 0.22 6.67
CA GLY A 43 -1.06 1.35 6.69
C GLY A 43 -0.45 2.62 6.06
N GLY A 44 0.80 2.93 6.40
CA GLY A 44 1.55 4.04 5.78
C GLY A 44 1.72 3.88 4.27
N LEU A 45 1.99 2.65 3.81
CA LEU A 45 2.09 2.31 2.39
C LEU A 45 0.77 2.52 1.63
N ILE A 46 -0.35 2.13 2.23
CA ILE A 46 -1.68 2.38 1.64
C ILE A 46 -1.91 3.89 1.50
N ILE A 47 -1.64 4.69 2.54
CA ILE A 47 -1.78 6.15 2.50
C ILE A 47 -0.90 6.74 1.38
N ALA A 48 0.36 6.34 1.29
CA ALA A 48 1.27 6.79 0.24
C ALA A 48 0.75 6.44 -1.16
N GLY A 49 0.27 5.22 -1.37
CA GLY A 49 -0.33 4.78 -2.63
C GLY A 49 -1.55 5.61 -3.04
N LEU A 50 -2.44 5.92 -2.09
CA LEU A 50 -3.60 6.78 -2.32
C LEU A 50 -3.20 8.21 -2.71
N VAL A 51 -2.19 8.78 -2.04
CA VAL A 51 -1.65 10.12 -2.38
C VAL A 51 -1.07 10.12 -3.79
N VAL A 52 -0.30 9.10 -4.16
CA VAL A 52 0.26 8.96 -5.51
C VAL A 52 -0.87 8.81 -6.55
N GLY A 53 -1.89 7.98 -6.28
CA GLY A 53 -3.06 7.83 -7.16
C GLY A 53 -3.83 9.14 -7.35
N ALA A 54 -4.11 9.86 -6.26
CA ALA A 54 -4.79 11.15 -6.30
C ALA A 54 -3.99 12.20 -7.11
N SER A 55 -2.66 12.20 -6.99
CA SER A 55 -1.79 13.06 -7.81
C SER A 55 -1.87 12.73 -9.31
N ALA A 56 -2.11 11.45 -9.65
CA ALA A 56 -2.28 11.02 -11.03
C ALA A 56 -3.62 11.45 -11.62
N VAL A 57 -4.67 11.55 -10.78
CA VAL A 57 -5.99 12.10 -11.15
C VAL A 57 -5.90 13.60 -11.36
N ARG A 58 -5.32 14.34 -10.40
CA ARG A 58 -5.17 15.81 -10.46
C ARG A 58 -4.33 16.29 -11.63
N ALA A 59 -3.40 15.48 -12.11
CA ALA A 59 -2.56 15.80 -13.27
C ALA A 59 -3.27 15.56 -14.62
N ARG A 60 -4.53 15.11 -14.62
CA ARG A 60 -5.35 15.09 -15.84
C ARG A 60 -5.93 16.49 -16.02
N PRO A 61 -5.60 17.21 -17.11
CA PRO A 61 -6.31 18.44 -17.44
C PRO A 61 -7.80 18.10 -17.58
N ASN A 62 -8.66 18.79 -16.85
CA ASN A 62 -10.10 18.72 -17.08
C ASN A 62 -10.36 19.23 -18.51
N PRO A 63 -11.12 18.51 -19.35
CA PRO A 63 -11.46 18.95 -20.71
C PRO A 63 -12.30 20.22 -20.71
#